data_AF-A0AAV6KZM0-F1
#
_entry.id   AF-A0AAV6KZM0-F1
#
_cell.length_a   1.000
_cell.length_b   1.000
_cell.length_c   1.000
_cell.angle_alpha   90.00
_cell.angle_beta   90.00
_cell.angle_gamma   90.00
#
_symmetry.space_group_name_H-M   'P 1'
#
loop_
_entity.id
_entity.type
_entity.pdbx_description
1 polymer ?
#
loop_
_entity_poly.entity_id
_entity_poly.type
_entity_poly.pdbx_seq_one_letter_code
_entity_poly.pdbx_strand_id
1 'polypeptide(L)'
;MLLCFEHKKHWRKLIDRAWESFHDVKLEDRSLIWSPDLIETIELENLLINACVTLHSAEARKESRGAHVRKDFTKRDDENWMKHTLGYVFSPPYGFDCYFYIWRFAILPKGLIMILEHLVSGLKQAN
;
A
#
# COMPACT_ATOMS: atom_id res chain seq x y z
N MET A 1 -3.78 -15.41 7.27
CA MET A 1 -4.86 -14.41 7.42
C MET A 1 -5.61 -14.32 6.09
N LEU A 2 -6.73 -15.05 5.95
CA LEU A 2 -7.62 -14.99 4.79
C LEU A 2 -8.48 -13.73 4.92
N LEU A 3 -8.08 -12.64 4.28
CA LEU A 3 -8.86 -11.40 4.31
C LEU A 3 -9.94 -11.49 3.24
N CYS A 4 -11.15 -11.90 3.63
CA CYS A 4 -12.33 -11.86 2.78
C CYS A 4 -12.86 -10.42 2.75
N PHE A 5 -12.47 -9.64 1.74
CA PHE A 5 -12.74 -8.20 1.68
C PHE A 5 -14.16 -7.88 1.17
N GLU A 6 -15.15 -8.00 2.06
CA GLU A 6 -16.55 -7.69 1.76
C GLU A 6 -16.83 -6.17 1.76
N HIS A 7 -16.08 -5.39 2.57
CA HIS A 7 -16.30 -3.94 2.77
C HIS A 7 -15.05 -3.07 2.54
N LYS A 8 -14.18 -3.42 1.58
CA LYS A 8 -12.91 -2.72 1.30
C LYS A 8 -13.01 -1.20 1.14
N LYS A 9 -14.04 -0.68 0.46
CA LYS A 9 -14.25 0.77 0.28
C LYS A 9 -14.50 1.49 1.60
N HIS A 10 -15.20 0.82 2.52
CA HIS A 10 -15.46 1.35 3.85
C HIS A 10 -14.18 1.34 4.69
N TRP A 11 -13.46 0.22 4.68
CA TRP A 11 -12.18 0.09 5.39
C TRP A 11 -11.13 1.08 4.90
N ARG A 12 -11.02 1.30 3.58
CA ARG A 12 -10.13 2.34 3.04
C ARG A 12 -10.46 3.71 3.63
N LYS A 13 -11.74 4.13 3.57
CA LYS A 13 -12.19 5.40 4.14
C LYS A 13 -11.95 5.53 5.65
N LEU A 14 -11.93 4.43 6.39
CA LEU A 14 -11.62 4.45 7.82
C LEU A 14 -10.12 4.65 8.05
N ILE A 15 -9.28 3.95 7.30
CA ILE A 15 -7.82 4.09 7.40
C ILE A 15 -7.36 5.47 6.91
N ASP A 16 -7.93 5.98 5.82
CA ASP A 16 -7.64 7.33 5.34
C ASP A 16 -7.96 8.39 6.42
N ARG A 17 -9.10 8.24 7.12
CA ARG A 17 -9.45 9.12 8.25
C ARG A 17 -8.53 8.96 9.46
N ALA A 18 -8.11 7.73 9.77
CA ALA A 18 -7.17 7.49 10.86
C ALA A 18 -5.81 8.12 10.56
N TRP A 19 -5.36 8.03 9.31
CA TRP A 19 -4.15 8.68 8.82
C TRP A 19 -4.22 10.20 8.94
N GLU A 20 -5.34 10.81 8.50
CA GLU A 20 -5.59 12.25 8.65
C GLU A 20 -5.51 12.69 10.12
N SER A 21 -6.12 11.93 11.04
CA SER A 21 -6.11 12.25 12.47
C SER A 21 -4.75 12.10 13.15
N PHE A 22 -3.82 11.33 12.56
CA PHE A 22 -2.49 11.13 13.14
C PHE A 22 -1.66 12.42 13.15
N HIS A 23 -1.93 13.34 12.23
CA HIS A 23 -1.27 14.65 12.19
C HIS A 23 -1.55 15.54 13.41
N ASP A 24 -2.63 15.27 14.14
CA ASP A 24 -3.01 16.03 15.33
C ASP A 24 -2.34 15.48 16.61
N VAL A 25 -1.63 14.36 16.53
CA VAL A 25 -0.95 13.72 17.68
C VAL A 25 0.22 14.61 18.14
N LYS A 26 0.26 14.88 19.45
CA LYS A 26 1.31 15.69 20.09
C LYS A 26 1.89 14.95 21.28
N LEU A 27 3.19 15.10 21.46
CA LEU A 27 3.91 14.59 22.62
C LEU A 27 4.00 15.67 23.69
N GLU A 28 3.65 15.31 24.93
CA GLU A 28 3.77 16.20 26.08
C GLU A 28 5.18 16.19 26.67
N ASP A 29 5.82 15.02 26.72
CA ASP A 29 7.20 14.88 27.18
C ASP A 29 8.20 15.37 26.12
N ARG A 30 9.13 16.23 26.54
CA ARG A 30 10.22 16.78 25.72
C ARG A 30 11.59 16.34 26.20
N SER A 31 11.64 15.44 27.18
CA SER A 31 12.90 14.91 27.67
C SER A 31 13.61 14.12 26.57
N LEU A 32 14.93 14.26 26.49
CA LEU A 32 15.77 13.55 25.51
C LEU A 32 16.26 12.20 26.05
N ILE A 33 15.74 11.78 27.21
CA ILE A 33 16.18 10.58 27.92
C ILE A 33 15.05 9.56 27.81
N TRP A 34 15.09 8.73 26.76
CA TRP A 34 14.26 7.54 26.58
C TRP A 34 12.78 7.74 26.96
N SER A 35 12.06 8.58 26.21
CA SER A 35 10.61 8.75 26.40
C SER A 35 9.85 7.59 25.74
N PRO A 36 9.10 6.76 26.49
CA PRO A 36 8.28 5.69 25.92
C PRO A 36 7.21 6.23 24.94
N ASP A 37 6.62 7.38 25.26
CA ASP A 37 5.59 8.01 24.42
C ASP A 37 6.10 8.34 23.00
N LEU A 38 7.38 8.71 22.89
CA LEU A 38 8.00 9.00 21.59
C LEU A 38 8.16 7.73 20.75
N ILE A 39 8.65 6.63 21.34
CA ILE A 39 8.83 5.37 20.60
C ILE A 39 7.49 4.78 20.19
N GLU A 40 6.48 4.80 21.07
CA GLU A 40 5.13 4.33 20.77
C GLU A 40 4.50 5.12 19.61
N THR A 41 4.73 6.44 19.56
CA THR A 41 4.22 7.28 18.46
C THR A 41 4.88 6.95 17.11
N ILE A 42 6.20 6.71 17.10
CA ILE A 42 6.93 6.29 15.90
C ILE A 42 6.48 4.89 15.45
N GLU A 43 6.26 3.96 16.37
CA GLU A 43 5.74 2.63 16.05
C GLU A 43 4.32 2.69 15.48
N LEU A 44 3.47 3.55 16.05
CA LEU A 44 2.12 3.80 15.56
C LEU A 44 2.13 4.35 14.13
N GLU A 45 3.01 5.31 13.83
CA GLU A 45 3.18 5.84 12.47
C GLU A 45 3.54 4.72 11.48
N ASN A 46 4.53 3.89 11.83
CA ASN A 46 4.97 2.78 10.99
C ASN A 46 3.86 1.76 10.72
N LEU A 47 3.07 1.42 11.74
CA LEU A 47 1.95 0.49 11.59
C LEU A 47 0.84 1.09 10.72
N LEU A 48 0.53 2.37 10.88
CA LEU A 48 -0.44 3.10 10.06
C LEU A 48 -0.03 3.12 8.59
N ILE A 49 1.23 3.42 8.29
CA ILE A 49 1.78 3.39 6.91
C ILE A 49 1.56 2.01 6.29
N ASN A 50 1.97 0.95 6.99
CA ASN A 50 1.83 -0.43 6.49
C ASN A 50 0.36 -0.82 6.27
N ALA A 51 -0.55 -0.38 7.14
CA ALA A 51 -1.98 -0.62 7.01
C ALA A 51 -2.57 0.11 5.79
N CYS A 52 -2.18 1.38 5.57
CA CYS A 52 -2.54 2.15 4.38
C CYS A 52 -2.07 1.44 3.10
N VAL A 53 -0.77 1.07 3.02
CA VAL A 53 -0.21 0.37 1.85
C VAL A 53 -1.04 -0.86 1.52
N THR A 54 -1.34 -1.66 2.54
CA THR A 54 -2.03 -2.94 2.38
C THR A 54 -3.46 -2.74 1.87
N LEU A 55 -4.22 -1.80 2.44
CA LEU A 55 -5.61 -1.58 2.02
C LEU A 55 -5.72 -0.96 0.63
N HIS A 56 -4.92 0.06 0.32
CA HIS A 56 -4.91 0.70 -1.00
C HIS A 56 -4.49 -0.29 -2.09
N SER A 57 -3.45 -1.09 -1.81
CA SER A 57 -3.01 -2.18 -2.70
C SER A 57 -4.09 -3.25 -2.90
N ALA A 58 -4.80 -3.60 -1.82
CA ALA A 58 -5.89 -4.58 -1.85
C ALA A 58 -7.12 -4.08 -2.62
N GLU A 59 -7.43 -2.78 -2.58
CA GLU A 59 -8.53 -2.22 -3.38
C GLU A 59 -8.17 -2.16 -4.87
N ALA A 60 -6.96 -1.69 -5.17
CA ALA A 60 -6.50 -1.48 -6.53
C ALA A 60 -6.35 -2.82 -7.30
N ARG A 61 -5.99 -3.92 -6.61
CA ARG A 61 -5.93 -5.26 -7.21
C ARG A 61 -7.33 -5.85 -7.42
N LYS A 62 -7.70 -6.14 -8.66
CA LYS A 62 -9.03 -6.66 -9.05
C LYS A 62 -9.00 -8.14 -9.45
N GLU A 63 -8.44 -8.99 -8.61
CA GLU A 63 -8.45 -10.45 -8.78
C GLU A 63 -8.53 -11.16 -7.42
N SER A 64 -8.71 -12.49 -7.42
CA SER A 64 -8.47 -13.34 -6.25
C SER A 64 -7.26 -14.23 -6.47
N ARG A 65 -6.28 -14.20 -5.55
CA ARG A 65 -5.08 -15.04 -5.59
C ARG A 65 -4.56 -15.31 -4.17
N GLY A 66 -4.34 -16.59 -3.86
CA GLY A 66 -3.78 -17.02 -2.58
C GLY A 66 -4.66 -16.58 -1.40
N ALA A 67 -4.08 -15.84 -0.46
CA ALA A 67 -4.80 -15.30 0.70
C ALA A 67 -5.66 -14.06 0.39
N HIS A 68 -5.47 -13.44 -0.78
CA HIS A 68 -6.27 -12.30 -1.22
C HIS A 68 -7.50 -12.82 -1.97
N VAL A 69 -8.66 -12.82 -1.30
CA VAL A 69 -9.92 -13.32 -1.85
C VAL A 69 -10.95 -12.21 -1.87
N ARG A 70 -11.53 -12.01 -3.04
CA ARG A 70 -12.49 -10.96 -3.33
C ARG A 70 -13.76 -11.55 -3.90
N LYS A 71 -14.90 -11.26 -3.27
CA LYS A 71 -16.22 -11.76 -3.73
C LYS A 71 -16.59 -11.28 -5.14
N ASP A 72 -16.19 -10.05 -5.50
CA ASP A 72 -16.46 -9.49 -6.84
C ASP A 72 -15.68 -10.19 -7.97
N PHE A 73 -14.50 -10.76 -7.66
CA PHE A 73 -13.60 -11.38 -8.64
C PHE A 73 -13.12 -12.71 -8.08
N THR A 74 -13.92 -13.75 -8.24
CA THR A 74 -13.66 -15.07 -7.63
C THR A 74 -12.56 -15.86 -8.33
N LYS A 75 -12.27 -15.56 -9.59
CA LYS A 75 -11.30 -16.27 -10.41
C LYS A 75 -9.93 -15.60 -10.37
N ARG A 76 -8.90 -16.44 -10.54
CA ARG A 76 -7.54 -16.01 -10.79
C ARG A 76 -7.46 -15.45 -12.22
N ASP A 77 -6.89 -14.27 -12.39
CA ASP A 77 -6.73 -13.61 -13.70
C ASP A 77 -5.23 -13.47 -14.01
N ASP A 78 -4.70 -14.46 -14.72
CA ASP A 78 -3.28 -14.50 -15.07
C ASP A 78 -2.94 -13.57 -16.26
N GLU A 79 -3.91 -13.19 -17.09
CA GLU A 79 -3.66 -12.31 -18.24
C GLU A 79 -3.39 -10.87 -17.80
N ASN A 80 -4.20 -10.34 -16.88
CA ASN A 80 -4.09 -8.94 -16.47
C ASN A 80 -3.27 -8.73 -15.18
N TRP A 81 -3.19 -9.73 -14.30
CA TRP A 81 -2.66 -9.57 -12.94
C TRP A 81 -1.43 -10.42 -12.62
N MET A 82 -0.70 -10.87 -13.64
CA MET A 82 0.71 -11.33 -13.53
C MET A 82 1.66 -10.15 -13.27
N LYS A 83 1.37 -9.38 -12.22
CA LYS A 83 2.09 -8.17 -11.79
C LYS A 83 2.32 -8.20 -10.29
N HIS A 84 3.42 -7.58 -9.87
CA HIS A 84 3.70 -7.28 -8.47
C HIS A 84 3.14 -5.90 -8.13
N THR A 85 2.46 -5.81 -6.99
CA THR A 85 1.98 -4.53 -6.47
C THR A 85 3.09 -3.88 -5.66
N LEU A 86 3.39 -2.61 -5.92
CA LEU A 86 4.36 -1.82 -5.18
C LEU A 86 3.69 -0.52 -4.73
N GLY A 87 3.56 -0.33 -3.42
CA GLY A 87 3.06 0.92 -2.84
C GLY A 87 4.24 1.84 -2.54
N TYR A 88 4.15 3.10 -2.95
CA TYR A 88 5.09 4.13 -2.55
C TYR A 88 4.36 5.17 -1.72
N VAL A 89 4.94 5.48 -0.56
CA VAL A 89 4.45 6.53 0.34
C VAL A 89 5.46 7.66 0.24
N PHE A 90 5.05 8.76 -0.41
CA PHE A 90 5.86 9.96 -0.40
C PHE A 90 5.59 10.73 0.90
N SER A 91 6.61 11.45 1.39
CA SER A 91 6.62 12.11 2.70
C SER A 91 5.31 12.84 3.03
N PRO A 92 4.83 12.79 4.28
CA PRO A 92 3.69 13.61 4.69
C PRO A 92 3.98 15.10 4.42
N PRO A 93 3.01 15.90 3.92
CA PRO A 93 1.56 15.68 3.92
C PRO A 93 0.93 15.30 2.56
N TYR A 94 1.63 14.64 1.62
CA TYR A 94 1.09 14.45 0.26
C TYR A 94 1.24 13.03 -0.32
N GLY A 95 0.09 12.40 -0.58
CA GLY A 95 -0.11 11.43 -1.66
C GLY A 95 0.30 9.99 -1.36
N PHE A 96 -0.66 9.07 -1.56
CA PHE A 96 -0.41 7.64 -1.60
C PHE A 96 -0.45 7.17 -3.04
N ASP A 97 0.71 6.75 -3.58
CA ASP A 97 0.77 6.26 -4.96
C ASP A 97 1.02 4.74 -4.96
N CYS A 98 0.02 3.98 -5.41
CA CYS A 98 0.17 2.56 -5.68
C CYS A 98 0.51 2.33 -7.17
N TYR A 99 1.61 1.65 -7.42
CA TYR A 99 2.08 1.29 -8.74
C TYR A 99 2.07 -0.23 -8.93
N PHE A 100 1.75 -0.69 -10.15
CA PHE A 100 1.82 -2.10 -10.50
C PHE A 100 2.95 -2.31 -11.51
N TYR A 101 3.83 -3.26 -11.25
CA TYR A 101 4.95 -3.59 -12.12
C TYR A 101 4.85 -5.02 -12.60
N ILE A 102 5.09 -5.24 -13.90
CA ILE A 102 5.35 -6.57 -14.44
C ILE A 102 6.87 -6.77 -14.39
N TRP A 103 7.33 -7.81 -13.71
CA TRP A 103 8.71 -8.27 -13.91
C TRP A 103 8.73 -9.15 -15.15
N ARG A 104 9.09 -8.56 -16.29
CA ARG A 104 9.32 -9.33 -17.50
C ARG A 104 10.81 -9.54 -17.67
N PHE A 105 11.26 -10.78 -17.49
CA PHE A 105 12.61 -11.16 -17.90
C PHE A 105 12.67 -11.10 -19.43
N ALA A 106 13.36 -10.08 -19.96
CA ALA A 106 13.67 -9.97 -21.37
C ALA A 106 15.12 -10.44 -21.59
N ILE A 107 15.31 -11.44 -22.44
CA ILE A 107 16.63 -11.83 -22.92
C ILE A 107 16.99 -10.88 -24.06
N LEU A 108 17.83 -9.88 -23.80
CA LEU A 108 18.41 -8.99 -24.81
C LEU A 108 19.79 -9.54 -25.24
N PRO A 109 20.24 -9.25 -26.48
CA PRO A 109 21.49 -9.80 -27.02
C PRO A 109 22.76 -9.36 -26.25
N LYS A 110 22.66 -8.44 -25.28
CA LYS A 110 23.78 -7.95 -24.45
C LYS A 110 23.79 -8.49 -23.01
N GLY A 111 22.96 -9.49 -22.70
CA GLY A 111 22.86 -10.09 -21.37
C GLY A 111 21.47 -9.98 -20.75
N LEU A 112 21.29 -10.64 -19.60
CA LEU A 112 20.06 -10.59 -18.82
C LEU A 112 19.94 -9.20 -18.18
N ILE A 113 19.08 -8.35 -18.74
CA ILE A 113 18.78 -7.03 -18.17
C ILE A 113 17.37 -7.08 -17.61
N MET A 114 17.26 -6.71 -16.33
CA MET A 114 15.99 -6.56 -15.65
C MET A 114 15.36 -5.24 -16.09
N ILE A 115 14.39 -5.30 -17.00
CA ILE A 115 13.67 -4.11 -17.45
C ILE A 115 12.46 -3.91 -16.53
N LEU A 116 12.49 -2.81 -15.78
CA LEU A 116 11.32 -2.32 -15.04
C LEU A 116 10.44 -1.53 -16.00
N GLU A 117 9.43 -2.18 -16.57
CA GLU A 117 8.36 -1.47 -17.29
C GLU A 117 7.33 -0.98 -16.27
N HIS A 118 7.27 0.36 -16.12
CA HIS A 118 6.28 1.03 -15.29
C HIS A 118 4.95 1.11 -16.04
N LEU A 119 4.01 0.22 -15.72
CA LEU A 119 2.63 0.36 -16.18
C LEU A 119 1.87 1.25 -15.20
N VAL A 120 2.01 2.57 -15.36
CA VAL A 120 1.19 3.55 -14.64
C VAL A 120 -0.25 3.40 -15.08
N SER A 121 -1.08 2.86 -14.19
CA SER A 121 -2.51 3.17 -14.09
C SER A 121 -3.02 2.52 -12.81
N GLY A 122 -3.50 3.22 -11.79
CA GLY A 122 -3.66 4.63 -11.55
C GLY A 122 -4.38 4.76 -10.20
N LEU A 123 -4.00 5.77 -9.43
CA LEU A 123 -4.84 6.54 -8.50
C LEU A 123 -3.91 7.67 -8.01
N LYS A 124 -3.65 8.66 -8.89
CA LYS A 124 -3.28 9.97 -8.39
C LYS A 124 -4.49 10.46 -7.58
N GLN A 125 -4.47 10.31 -6.26
CA GLN A 125 -5.32 11.14 -5.42
C GLN A 125 -4.73 12.56 -5.48
N ALA A 126 -5.08 13.26 -6.55
CA ALA A 126 -4.84 14.68 -6.69
C ALA A 126 -5.95 15.42 -5.92
N ASN A 127 -5.49 16.16 -4.91
CA ASN A 127 -6.19 17.19 -4.11
C ASN A 127 -7.24 16.72 -3.11
#